data_AF-A0A1Z9BKC7-F1
#
_entry.id   AF-A0A1Z9BKC7-F1
#
_cell.length_a   1.000
_cell.length_b   1.000
_cell.length_c   1.000
_cell.angle_alpha   90.00
_cell.angle_beta   90.00
_cell.angle_gamma   90.00
#
_symmetry.space_group_name_H-M   'P 1'
#
loop_
_entity.id
_entity.type
_entity.pdbx_description
1 polymer ?
#
loop_
_entity_poly.entity_id
_entity_poly.type
_entity_poly.pdbx_seq_one_letter_code
_entity_poly.pdbx_strand_id
1 'polypeptide(L)'
;MDIPSTGAHRDYISCMKQFYLRNLEAIKQKSPPATLEAEEEEVSLHFALEFRKLKDIVNEDYFEWNHAIFCSIVYFSYQEQMTPEVDQQFVKQYHLLPIEDNLADLILLMHHIDQKWSCLALTELSKFKSYIKKVHSALAKYVGYADDLSKFNRWNIIHYLKPHFFRLSTDGLMYIACRTAYHLRYLHIGSLMAQHLGANVEIPENEVQQLRQWCKGQETYFSIRKFRMRMSDILWNFFNDEPSRCYYTYTRSGEVPTILAHVTQSFPSAWISGLQHELLYEKAENLINHVNTHIQNAVLIALFEAHFKTHYNIAWSRYCMCMEDDILKVYRQLQTVEHPMILKIWGKFYVMWQGNLVLMHRFEKAIVYWLKLLKEHCNASLFRNVNLSNTINRILPEERGPEKTDNDIFEISL
;
A
#
# COMPACT_ATOMS: atom_id res chain seq x y z
N MET A 1 -4.32 -19.65 18.23
CA MET A 1 -3.50 -20.84 18.51
C MET A 1 -2.21 -20.54 17.79
N ASP A 2 -1.17 -20.10 18.49
CA ASP A 2 -0.08 -19.34 17.86
C ASP A 2 0.54 -20.05 16.64
N ILE A 3 0.38 -19.44 15.46
CA ILE A 3 1.03 -19.92 14.23
C ILE A 3 2.55 -19.88 14.42
N PRO A 4 3.28 -21.00 14.27
CA PRO A 4 4.73 -21.02 14.43
C PRO A 4 5.44 -20.07 13.46
N SER A 5 6.62 -19.58 13.83
CA SER A 5 7.45 -18.80 12.91
C SER A 5 7.80 -19.61 11.65
N THR A 6 7.84 -18.96 10.49
CA THR A 6 8.24 -19.58 9.21
C THR A 6 9.65 -20.16 9.22
N GLY A 7 10.53 -19.70 10.13
CA GLY A 7 11.86 -20.30 10.35
C GLY A 7 11.83 -21.69 11.00
N ALA A 8 10.74 -22.07 11.68
CA ALA A 8 10.51 -23.41 12.21
C ALA A 8 9.74 -24.26 11.19
N HIS A 9 10.31 -24.42 9.99
CA HIS A 9 9.63 -24.94 8.80
C HIS A 9 8.76 -26.18 9.03
N ARG A 10 9.26 -27.19 9.76
CA ARG A 10 8.53 -28.44 10.03
C ARG A 10 7.25 -28.18 10.83
N ASP A 11 7.36 -27.44 11.93
CA ASP A 11 6.26 -27.16 12.85
C ASP A 11 5.24 -26.26 12.18
N TYR A 12 5.71 -25.26 11.43
CA TYR A 12 4.90 -24.37 10.62
C TYR A 12 4.06 -25.13 9.58
N ILE A 13 4.70 -25.98 8.74
CA ILE A 13 4.00 -26.76 7.71
C ILE A 13 3.00 -27.72 8.36
N SER A 14 3.37 -28.35 9.48
CA SER A 14 2.48 -29.24 10.23
C SER A 14 1.25 -28.51 10.74
N CYS A 15 1.42 -27.31 11.32
CA CYS A 15 0.34 -26.47 11.82
C CYS A 15 -0.63 -26.06 10.70
N MET A 16 -0.11 -25.49 9.60
CA MET A 16 -0.93 -25.07 8.46
C MET A 16 -1.67 -26.24 7.80
N LYS A 17 -1.04 -27.43 7.74
CA LYS A 17 -1.70 -28.66 7.26
C LYS A 17 -2.86 -29.09 8.17
N GLN A 18 -2.71 -28.99 9.48
CA GLN A 18 -3.79 -29.30 10.42
C GLN A 18 -4.98 -28.35 10.24
N PHE A 19 -4.74 -27.05 10.07
CA PHE A 19 -5.80 -26.08 9.78
C PHE A 19 -6.56 -26.45 8.50
N TYR A 20 -5.85 -26.74 7.42
CA TYR A 20 -6.46 -27.14 6.16
C TYR A 20 -7.31 -28.40 6.29
N LEU A 21 -6.76 -29.47 6.89
CA LEU A 21 -7.48 -30.74 7.01
C LEU A 21 -8.76 -30.62 7.85
N ARG A 22 -8.70 -29.86 8.95
CA ARG A 22 -9.86 -29.60 9.79
C ARG A 22 -10.93 -28.80 9.05
N ASN A 23 -10.55 -27.76 8.30
CA ASN A 23 -11.50 -27.01 7.49
C ASN A 23 -12.11 -27.84 6.37
N LEU A 24 -11.31 -28.69 5.71
CA LEU A 24 -11.80 -29.58 4.67
C LEU A 24 -12.86 -30.55 5.22
N GLU A 25 -12.66 -31.08 6.43
CA GLU A 25 -13.64 -31.93 7.11
C GLU A 25 -14.91 -31.14 7.45
N ALA A 26 -14.77 -29.93 8.01
CA ALA A 26 -15.88 -29.04 8.34
C ALA A 26 -16.72 -28.68 7.10
N ILE A 27 -16.08 -28.38 5.96
CA ILE A 27 -16.73 -28.14 4.66
C ILE A 27 -17.51 -29.37 4.21
N LYS A 28 -16.89 -30.56 4.25
CA LYS A 28 -17.53 -31.83 3.85
C LYS A 28 -18.76 -32.14 4.71
N GLN A 29 -18.67 -31.85 6.00
CA GLN A 29 -19.76 -32.06 6.97
C GLN A 29 -20.77 -30.90 6.99
N LYS A 30 -20.50 -29.79 6.29
CA LYS A 30 -21.26 -28.52 6.35
C LYS A 30 -21.46 -28.04 7.79
N SER A 31 -20.44 -28.22 8.62
CA SER A 31 -20.46 -27.90 10.05
C SER A 31 -19.26 -27.01 10.38
N PRO A 32 -19.39 -25.68 10.27
CA PRO A 32 -18.28 -24.77 10.55
C PRO A 32 -17.89 -24.82 12.03
N PRO A 33 -16.58 -24.74 12.37
CA PRO A 33 -16.13 -24.73 13.74
C PRO A 33 -16.60 -23.45 14.47
N ALA A 34 -16.86 -23.56 15.78
CA ALA A 34 -17.25 -22.40 16.60
C ALA A 34 -16.18 -21.29 16.64
N THR A 35 -14.92 -21.64 16.34
CA THR A 35 -13.77 -20.73 16.31
C THR A 35 -13.46 -20.17 14.91
N LEU A 36 -14.31 -20.40 13.91
CA LEU A 36 -14.06 -20.09 12.49
C LEU A 36 -13.57 -18.65 12.27
N GLU A 37 -14.25 -17.65 12.85
CA GLU A 37 -13.91 -16.23 12.66
C GLU A 37 -12.59 -15.84 13.29
N ALA A 38 -12.33 -16.28 14.52
CA ALA A 38 -11.10 -15.97 15.23
C ALA A 38 -9.88 -16.59 14.55
N GLU A 39 -10.01 -17.83 14.06
CA GLU A 39 -8.94 -18.51 13.35
C GLU A 39 -8.72 -17.94 11.95
N GLU A 40 -9.78 -17.56 11.24
CA GLU A 40 -9.67 -16.87 9.96
C GLU A 40 -8.94 -15.53 10.12
N GLU A 41 -9.23 -14.79 11.19
CA GLU A 41 -8.55 -13.53 11.49
C GLU A 41 -7.05 -13.75 11.73
N GLU A 42 -6.68 -14.76 12.53
CA GLU A 42 -5.28 -15.15 12.79
C GLU A 42 -4.55 -15.55 11.49
N VAL A 43 -5.15 -16.41 10.67
CA VAL A 43 -4.59 -16.83 9.37
C VAL A 43 -4.48 -15.66 8.41
N SER A 44 -5.48 -14.76 8.40
CA SER A 44 -5.47 -13.60 7.51
C SER A 44 -4.35 -12.61 7.86
N LEU A 45 -4.10 -12.39 9.16
CA LEU A 45 -3.02 -11.54 9.64
C LEU A 45 -1.66 -12.13 9.33
N HIS A 46 -1.51 -13.44 9.57
CA HIS A 46 -0.31 -14.18 9.19
C HIS A 46 -0.02 -14.05 7.70
N PHE A 47 -1.04 -14.27 6.86
CA PHE A 47 -0.89 -14.16 5.41
C PHE A 47 -0.49 -12.73 5.00
N ALA A 48 -1.09 -11.70 5.58
CA ALA A 48 -0.74 -10.31 5.33
C ALA A 48 0.71 -9.94 5.73
N LEU A 49 1.24 -10.52 6.81
CA LEU A 49 2.58 -10.23 7.31
C LEU A 49 3.67 -10.94 6.50
N GLU A 50 3.49 -12.23 6.21
CA GLU A 50 4.47 -13.01 5.45
C GLU A 50 4.52 -12.55 3.98
N PHE A 51 3.43 -11.98 3.43
CA PHE A 51 3.38 -11.63 2.02
C PHE A 51 4.15 -10.39 1.57
N ARG A 52 4.80 -9.67 2.49
CA ARG A 52 5.51 -8.42 2.18
C ARG A 52 6.74 -8.61 1.30
N LYS A 53 7.39 -9.78 1.35
CA LYS A 53 8.58 -10.11 0.54
C LYS A 53 8.23 -10.61 -0.86
N LEU A 54 6.96 -10.96 -1.08
CA LEU A 54 6.51 -11.58 -2.33
C LEU A 54 6.42 -10.63 -3.51
N LYS A 55 6.63 -9.33 -3.29
CA LYS A 55 6.92 -8.34 -4.34
C LYS A 55 8.25 -8.58 -5.06
N ASP A 56 9.20 -9.24 -4.39
CA ASP A 56 10.56 -9.48 -4.90
C ASP A 56 10.73 -10.93 -5.39
N ILE A 57 9.65 -11.72 -5.39
CA ILE A 57 9.72 -13.14 -5.76
C ILE A 57 9.76 -13.31 -7.26
N VAL A 58 10.86 -13.87 -7.71
CA VAL A 58 10.99 -14.51 -9.01
C VAL A 58 10.54 -15.97 -8.91
N ASN A 59 10.08 -16.57 -10.02
CA ASN A 59 9.67 -17.99 -10.12
C ASN A 59 10.77 -18.98 -9.64
N GLU A 60 12.00 -18.50 -9.49
CA GLU A 60 13.16 -19.24 -8.98
C GLU A 60 13.15 -19.40 -7.45
N ASP A 61 12.36 -18.61 -6.69
CA ASP A 61 12.20 -18.79 -5.25
C ASP A 61 11.06 -19.78 -4.92
N TYR A 62 11.37 -21.06 -5.12
CA TYR A 62 10.42 -22.16 -5.00
C TYR A 62 9.82 -22.33 -3.60
N PHE A 63 10.54 -21.95 -2.55
CA PHE A 63 10.03 -22.09 -1.18
C PHE A 63 8.93 -21.06 -0.93
N GLU A 64 9.21 -19.80 -1.22
CA GLU A 64 8.26 -18.72 -0.99
C GLU A 64 7.02 -18.85 -1.91
N TRP A 65 7.19 -19.36 -3.14
CA TRP A 65 6.08 -19.70 -4.04
C TRP A 65 5.11 -20.74 -3.46
N ASN A 66 5.65 -21.86 -2.96
CA ASN A 66 4.80 -22.93 -2.44
C ASN A 66 4.16 -22.52 -1.10
N HIS A 67 4.90 -21.78 -0.27
CA HIS A 67 4.41 -21.23 0.99
C HIS A 67 3.21 -20.30 0.77
N ALA A 68 3.32 -19.38 -0.20
CA ALA A 68 2.26 -18.47 -0.62
C ALA A 68 0.97 -19.18 -1.01
N ILE A 69 1.08 -20.14 -1.93
CA ILE A 69 -0.08 -20.88 -2.44
C ILE A 69 -0.71 -21.70 -1.31
N PHE A 70 0.09 -22.32 -0.45
CA PHE A 70 -0.43 -23.10 0.67
C PHE A 70 -1.18 -22.24 1.69
N CYS A 71 -0.64 -21.06 2.06
CA CYS A 71 -1.34 -20.10 2.92
C CYS A 71 -2.65 -19.64 2.29
N SER A 72 -2.64 -19.36 0.99
CA SER A 72 -3.83 -19.01 0.22
C SER A 72 -4.90 -20.11 0.31
N ILE A 73 -4.53 -21.37 0.05
CA ILE A 73 -5.46 -22.51 0.14
C ILE A 73 -6.07 -22.63 1.54
N VAL A 74 -5.25 -22.52 2.59
CA VAL A 74 -5.75 -22.55 3.98
C VAL A 74 -6.72 -21.41 4.23
N TYR A 75 -6.36 -20.19 3.83
CA TYR A 75 -7.23 -19.01 3.95
C TYR A 75 -8.56 -19.20 3.22
N PHE A 76 -8.55 -19.65 1.96
CA PHE A 76 -9.78 -19.86 1.18
C PHE A 76 -10.65 -21.00 1.74
N SER A 77 -10.07 -22.00 2.39
CA SER A 77 -10.85 -23.02 3.11
C SER A 77 -11.66 -22.43 4.29
N TYR A 78 -11.20 -21.35 4.90
CA TYR A 78 -12.00 -20.59 5.86
C TYR A 78 -13.09 -19.77 5.13
N GLN A 79 -12.73 -19.06 4.05
CA GLN A 79 -13.68 -18.21 3.31
C GLN A 79 -14.87 -18.97 2.72
N GLU A 80 -14.68 -20.23 2.32
CA GLU A 80 -15.76 -21.08 1.80
C GLU A 80 -16.85 -21.35 2.83
N GLN A 81 -16.50 -21.33 4.12
CA GLN A 81 -17.43 -21.53 5.23
C GLN A 81 -18.07 -20.21 5.71
N MET A 82 -17.59 -19.06 5.23
CA MET A 82 -18.05 -17.74 5.63
C MET A 82 -19.21 -17.26 4.76
N THR A 83 -20.18 -16.59 5.38
CA THR A 83 -21.32 -15.96 4.67
C THR A 83 -21.37 -14.45 4.95
N PRO A 84 -20.42 -13.67 4.43
CA PRO A 84 -20.38 -12.22 4.66
C PRO A 84 -21.55 -11.53 3.97
N GLU A 85 -22.11 -10.51 4.63
CA GLU A 85 -23.18 -9.67 4.11
C GLU A 85 -22.62 -8.40 3.47
N VAL A 86 -23.18 -7.99 2.34
CA VAL A 86 -22.71 -6.80 1.59
C VAL A 86 -23.77 -5.73 1.62
N ASP A 87 -23.38 -4.54 2.08
CA ASP A 87 -24.21 -3.34 2.04
C ASP A 87 -24.32 -2.83 0.58
N GLN A 88 -25.53 -2.96 0.02
CA GLN A 88 -25.83 -2.55 -1.35
C GLN A 88 -25.81 -1.03 -1.54
N GLN A 89 -26.07 -0.23 -0.49
CA GLN A 89 -25.94 1.22 -0.57
C GLN A 89 -24.47 1.60 -0.68
N PHE A 90 -23.59 0.97 0.09
CA PHE A 90 -22.15 1.16 0.02
C PHE A 90 -21.58 0.78 -1.36
N VAL A 91 -21.99 -0.36 -1.93
CA VAL A 91 -21.59 -0.78 -3.29
C VAL A 91 -21.96 0.28 -4.33
N LYS A 92 -23.20 0.80 -4.26
CA LYS A 92 -23.67 1.85 -5.17
C LYS A 92 -22.92 3.17 -4.98
N GLN A 93 -22.74 3.60 -3.74
CA GLN A 93 -22.08 4.87 -3.39
C GLN A 93 -20.66 4.96 -3.95
N TYR A 94 -19.89 3.87 -3.89
CA TYR A 94 -18.49 3.85 -4.33
C TYR A 94 -18.29 3.26 -5.73
N HIS A 95 -19.39 2.98 -6.45
CA HIS A 95 -19.38 2.34 -7.76
C HIS A 95 -18.52 1.07 -7.75
N LEU A 96 -18.77 0.21 -6.77
CA LEU A 96 -18.18 -1.12 -6.70
C LEU A 96 -18.93 -2.04 -7.66
N LEU A 97 -18.21 -2.93 -8.34
CA LEU A 97 -18.82 -3.90 -9.23
C LEU A 97 -19.65 -4.91 -8.42
N PRO A 98 -20.80 -5.36 -8.94
CA PRO A 98 -21.58 -6.42 -8.30
C PRO A 98 -20.76 -7.71 -8.23
N ILE A 99 -21.04 -8.52 -7.22
CA ILE A 99 -20.31 -9.77 -7.00
C ILE A 99 -20.95 -10.83 -7.87
N GLU A 100 -20.23 -11.22 -8.91
CA GLU A 100 -20.63 -12.26 -9.87
C GLU A 100 -20.08 -13.62 -9.47
N ASP A 101 -20.63 -14.66 -10.09
CA ASP A 101 -20.39 -16.04 -9.66
C ASP A 101 -19.43 -16.81 -10.57
N ASN A 102 -18.79 -16.14 -11.54
CA ASN A 102 -17.81 -16.73 -12.45
C ASN A 102 -16.37 -16.25 -12.15
N LEU A 103 -15.39 -17.07 -12.52
CA LEU A 103 -13.97 -16.84 -12.19
C LEU A 103 -13.38 -15.59 -12.87
N ALA A 104 -13.74 -15.32 -14.13
CA ALA A 104 -13.18 -14.18 -14.87
C ALA A 104 -13.62 -12.85 -14.24
N ASP A 105 -14.90 -12.75 -13.87
CA ASP A 105 -15.46 -11.58 -13.22
C ASP A 105 -14.95 -11.45 -11.78
N LEU A 106 -14.71 -12.56 -11.07
CA LEU A 106 -14.09 -12.52 -9.75
C LEU A 106 -12.63 -12.03 -9.81
N ILE A 107 -11.87 -12.41 -10.84
CA ILE A 107 -10.52 -11.88 -11.09
C ILE A 107 -10.59 -10.37 -11.39
N LEU A 108 -11.54 -9.96 -12.24
CA LEU A 108 -11.78 -8.55 -12.52
C LEU A 108 -12.15 -7.78 -11.25
N LEU A 109 -12.97 -8.37 -10.37
CA LEU A 109 -13.35 -7.80 -9.08
C LEU A 109 -12.14 -7.61 -8.17
N MET A 110 -11.20 -8.56 -8.12
CA MET A 110 -9.95 -8.36 -7.36
C MET A 110 -9.17 -7.16 -7.88
N HIS A 111 -9.03 -7.02 -9.20
CA HIS A 111 -8.37 -5.86 -9.78
C HIS A 111 -9.12 -4.55 -9.51
N HIS A 112 -10.45 -4.58 -9.57
CA HIS A 112 -11.30 -3.43 -9.26
C HIS A 112 -11.16 -3.00 -7.81
N ILE A 113 -11.08 -3.95 -6.88
CA ILE A 113 -10.80 -3.72 -5.47
C ILE A 113 -9.50 -2.91 -5.34
N ASP A 114 -8.40 -3.34 -5.94
CA ASP A 114 -7.10 -2.65 -5.86
C ASP A 114 -7.13 -1.20 -6.35
N GLN A 115 -7.96 -0.91 -7.35
CA GLN A 115 -8.12 0.45 -7.89
C GLN A 115 -8.97 1.36 -6.99
N LYS A 116 -9.80 0.80 -6.11
CA LYS A 116 -10.84 1.56 -5.38
C LYS A 116 -10.44 2.03 -4.00
N TRP A 117 -9.39 1.48 -3.38
CA TRP A 117 -9.10 1.77 -1.97
C TRP A 117 -8.73 3.23 -1.72
N SER A 118 -8.05 3.87 -2.68
CA SER A 118 -7.72 5.30 -2.63
C SER A 118 -8.93 6.22 -2.72
N CYS A 119 -10.10 5.71 -3.11
CA CYS A 119 -11.34 6.45 -3.11
C CYS A 119 -12.10 6.31 -1.77
N LEU A 120 -11.87 5.22 -1.03
CA LEU A 120 -12.63 4.86 0.17
C LEU A 120 -12.14 5.61 1.41
N ALA A 121 -13.07 6.01 2.28
CA ALA A 121 -12.74 6.53 3.60
C ALA A 121 -12.46 5.39 4.58
N LEU A 122 -11.49 5.57 5.48
CA LEU A 122 -11.19 4.57 6.53
C LEU A 122 -12.38 4.32 7.47
N THR A 123 -13.30 5.28 7.59
CA THR A 123 -14.55 5.13 8.36
C THR A 123 -15.49 4.07 7.77
N GLU A 124 -15.37 3.74 6.48
CA GLU A 124 -16.16 2.71 5.80
C GLU A 124 -15.48 1.33 5.80
N LEU A 125 -14.43 1.15 6.60
CA LEU A 125 -13.64 -0.08 6.67
C LEU A 125 -14.48 -1.33 6.87
N SER A 126 -15.47 -1.31 7.77
CA SER A 126 -16.28 -2.48 8.07
C SER A 126 -17.07 -2.95 6.84
N LYS A 127 -17.75 -2.03 6.15
CA LYS A 127 -18.51 -2.33 4.93
C LYS A 127 -17.60 -2.83 3.82
N PHE A 128 -16.41 -2.24 3.70
CA PHE A 128 -15.45 -2.64 2.69
C PHE A 128 -14.81 -4.00 2.98
N LYS A 129 -14.49 -4.28 4.25
CA LYS A 129 -14.04 -5.61 4.73
C LYS A 129 -15.06 -6.67 4.35
N SER A 130 -16.34 -6.42 4.56
CA SER A 130 -17.39 -7.37 4.20
C SER A 130 -17.52 -7.57 2.68
N TYR A 131 -17.39 -6.51 1.88
CA TYR A 131 -17.34 -6.62 0.42
C TYR A 131 -16.17 -7.48 -0.07
N ILE A 132 -14.95 -7.21 0.42
CA ILE A 132 -13.76 -8.00 0.08
C ILE A 132 -13.93 -9.46 0.49
N LYS A 133 -14.38 -9.71 1.74
CA LYS A 133 -14.63 -11.08 2.23
C LYS A 133 -15.67 -11.80 1.38
N LYS A 134 -16.69 -11.10 0.86
CA LYS A 134 -17.69 -11.71 -0.04
C LYS A 134 -17.08 -12.10 -1.39
N VAL A 135 -16.23 -11.26 -1.96
CA VAL A 135 -15.47 -11.62 -3.18
C VAL A 135 -14.55 -12.80 -2.92
N HIS A 136 -13.82 -12.83 -1.80
CA HIS A 136 -12.95 -13.94 -1.44
C HIS A 136 -13.73 -15.24 -1.19
N SER A 137 -14.88 -15.18 -0.52
CA SER A 137 -15.78 -16.32 -0.31
C SER A 137 -16.32 -16.88 -1.64
N ALA A 138 -16.73 -16.00 -2.58
CA ALA A 138 -17.14 -16.43 -3.91
C ALA A 138 -15.99 -17.05 -4.72
N LEU A 139 -14.76 -16.56 -4.53
CA LEU A 139 -13.55 -17.10 -5.15
C LEU A 139 -13.09 -18.42 -4.52
N ALA A 140 -13.44 -18.68 -3.26
CA ALA A 140 -13.01 -19.86 -2.52
C ALA A 140 -13.34 -21.16 -3.23
N LYS A 141 -14.49 -21.26 -3.91
CA LYS A 141 -14.91 -22.44 -4.70
C LYS A 141 -14.01 -22.76 -5.91
N TYR A 142 -13.13 -21.83 -6.30
CA TYR A 142 -12.17 -22.00 -7.40
C TYR A 142 -10.74 -22.27 -6.93
N VAL A 143 -10.44 -21.90 -5.68
CA VAL A 143 -9.13 -22.11 -5.04
C VAL A 143 -9.13 -23.38 -4.18
N GLY A 144 -10.25 -23.61 -3.50
CA GLY A 144 -10.52 -24.76 -2.63
C GLY A 144 -10.73 -26.06 -3.41
N TYR A 145 -10.40 -27.16 -2.73
CA TYR A 145 -10.33 -28.56 -3.20
C TYR A 145 -8.98 -29.00 -3.80
N ALA A 146 -7.93 -28.88 -2.98
CA ALA A 146 -6.75 -29.71 -3.07
C ALA A 146 -7.01 -31.10 -2.44
N ASP A 147 -7.82 -31.94 -3.10
CA ASP A 147 -7.86 -33.39 -2.79
C ASP A 147 -6.50 -34.07 -3.15
N ASP A 148 -5.50 -33.30 -3.58
CA ASP A 148 -4.23 -33.78 -4.08
C ASP A 148 -3.04 -32.90 -3.66
N LEU A 149 -2.88 -32.68 -2.34
CA LEU A 149 -1.67 -32.08 -1.74
C LEU A 149 -0.36 -32.76 -2.19
N SER A 150 -0.43 -33.96 -2.79
CA SER A 150 0.72 -34.65 -3.41
C SER A 150 1.28 -33.92 -4.64
N LYS A 151 0.49 -33.04 -5.28
CA LYS A 151 0.85 -32.28 -6.50
C LYS A 151 1.72 -31.05 -6.28
N PHE A 152 1.92 -30.60 -5.03
CA PHE A 152 2.73 -29.40 -4.74
C PHE A 152 4.24 -29.68 -4.63
N ASN A 153 4.66 -30.94 -4.77
CA ASN A 153 6.06 -31.29 -4.64
C ASN A 153 6.77 -31.27 -6.01
N ARG A 154 7.34 -30.13 -6.40
CA ARG A 154 8.23 -29.99 -7.59
C ARG A 154 9.53 -30.83 -7.48
N TRP A 155 9.78 -31.54 -6.38
CA TRP A 155 10.96 -32.39 -6.15
C TRP A 155 10.80 -33.85 -6.63
N ASN A 156 10.50 -34.09 -7.91
CA ASN A 156 10.64 -35.42 -8.57
C ASN A 156 9.59 -36.53 -8.28
N ILE A 157 8.28 -36.32 -8.52
CA ILE A 157 7.32 -37.45 -8.62
C ILE A 157 6.31 -37.24 -9.77
N ILE A 158 6.73 -36.77 -10.94
CA ILE A 158 5.82 -36.64 -12.10
C ILE A 158 6.44 -37.27 -13.33
N HIS A 159 6.40 -38.60 -13.37
CA HIS A 159 6.39 -39.35 -14.64
C HIS A 159 5.06 -40.06 -14.90
N TYR A 160 4.06 -39.96 -14.02
CA TYR A 160 2.92 -40.86 -14.06
C TYR A 160 1.53 -40.30 -13.73
N LEU A 161 1.18 -39.02 -13.99
CA LEU A 161 -0.21 -38.58 -13.72
C LEU A 161 -0.84 -37.64 -14.76
N LYS A 162 -2.14 -37.89 -14.97
CA LYS A 162 -3.05 -37.41 -16.04
C LYS A 162 -3.75 -36.06 -15.71
N PRO A 163 -4.34 -35.35 -16.71
CA PRO A 163 -4.56 -33.88 -16.71
C PRO A 163 -5.71 -33.25 -15.91
N HIS A 164 -6.52 -33.95 -15.11
CA HIS A 164 -7.90 -33.48 -14.84
C HIS A 164 -8.25 -32.92 -13.44
N PHE A 165 -7.33 -32.30 -12.70
CA PHE A 165 -7.57 -32.09 -11.25
C PHE A 165 -7.13 -30.75 -10.65
N PHE A 166 -7.01 -29.68 -11.44
CA PHE A 166 -7.00 -28.28 -10.98
C PHE A 166 -7.80 -27.42 -11.97
N ARG A 167 -8.59 -26.45 -11.48
CA ARG A 167 -9.29 -25.49 -12.36
C ARG A 167 -8.41 -24.31 -12.79
N LEU A 168 -7.39 -23.98 -12.00
CA LEU A 168 -6.44 -22.88 -12.22
C LEU A 168 -5.01 -23.41 -12.35
N SER A 169 -4.19 -22.79 -13.20
CA SER A 169 -2.75 -23.03 -13.25
C SER A 169 -2.06 -22.58 -11.95
N THR A 170 -0.83 -23.04 -11.70
CA THR A 170 -0.01 -22.56 -10.58
C THR A 170 0.15 -21.04 -10.61
N ASP A 171 0.28 -20.49 -11.81
CA ASP A 171 0.41 -19.06 -12.05
C ASP A 171 -0.88 -18.33 -11.66
N GLY A 172 -2.04 -18.88 -12.03
CA GLY A 172 -3.34 -18.33 -11.63
C GLY A 172 -3.58 -18.39 -10.11
N LEU A 173 -3.16 -19.47 -9.44
CA LEU A 173 -3.25 -19.58 -7.99
C LEU A 173 -2.35 -18.58 -7.27
N MET A 174 -1.13 -18.39 -7.77
CA MET A 174 -0.21 -17.43 -7.21
C MET A 174 -0.69 -15.99 -7.44
N TYR A 175 -1.34 -15.70 -8.58
CA TYR A 175 -1.94 -14.39 -8.84
C TYR A 175 -3.01 -14.07 -7.79
N ILE A 176 -3.89 -15.04 -7.54
CA ILE A 176 -4.92 -14.93 -6.50
C ILE A 176 -4.28 -14.78 -5.12
N ALA A 177 -3.23 -15.56 -4.80
CA ALA A 177 -2.53 -15.47 -3.52
C ALA A 177 -1.97 -14.06 -3.30
N CYS A 178 -1.28 -13.48 -4.30
CA CYS A 178 -0.71 -12.14 -4.23
C CYS A 178 -1.77 -11.07 -3.99
N ARG A 179 -2.84 -11.07 -4.80
CA ARG A 179 -3.94 -10.10 -4.67
C ARG A 179 -4.67 -10.26 -3.34
N THR A 180 -4.91 -11.49 -2.90
CA THR A 180 -5.56 -11.78 -1.61
C THR A 180 -4.71 -11.27 -0.44
N ALA A 181 -3.41 -11.58 -0.43
CA ALA A 181 -2.55 -11.12 0.64
C ALA A 181 -2.44 -9.59 0.66
N TYR A 182 -2.41 -8.97 -0.52
CA TYR A 182 -2.49 -7.51 -0.66
C TYR A 182 -3.82 -6.98 -0.06
N HIS A 183 -4.97 -7.56 -0.39
CA HIS A 183 -6.27 -7.24 0.23
C HIS A 183 -6.26 -7.33 1.75
N LEU A 184 -5.80 -8.47 2.27
CA LEU A 184 -5.75 -8.71 3.71
C LEU A 184 -4.85 -7.71 4.43
N ARG A 185 -3.68 -7.42 3.86
CA ARG A 185 -2.73 -6.45 4.42
C ARG A 185 -3.34 -5.08 4.60
N TYR A 186 -4.07 -4.59 3.61
CA TYR A 186 -4.68 -3.27 3.69
C TYR A 186 -5.90 -3.22 4.59
N LEU A 187 -6.66 -4.31 4.69
CA LEU A 187 -7.69 -4.45 5.70
C LEU A 187 -7.11 -4.39 7.11
N HIS A 188 -5.98 -5.06 7.35
CA HIS A 188 -5.27 -5.01 8.63
C HIS A 188 -4.71 -3.63 8.94
N ILE A 189 -4.06 -2.97 7.96
CA ILE A 189 -3.60 -1.58 8.11
C ILE A 189 -4.78 -0.67 8.43
N GLY A 190 -5.89 -0.78 7.69
CA GLY A 190 -7.09 0.00 7.92
C GLY A 190 -7.63 -0.21 9.34
N SER A 191 -7.69 -1.45 9.81
CA SER A 191 -8.16 -1.80 11.16
C SER A 191 -7.29 -1.18 12.25
N LEU A 192 -5.96 -1.23 12.11
CA LEU A 192 -5.03 -0.63 13.07
C LEU A 192 -5.09 0.90 13.08
N MET A 193 -5.35 1.52 11.93
CA MET A 193 -5.31 2.97 11.76
C MET A 193 -6.66 3.64 12.06
N ALA A 194 -7.78 2.97 11.81
CA ALA A 194 -9.12 3.53 11.99
C ALA A 194 -9.39 3.97 13.44
N GLN A 195 -8.87 3.26 14.43
CA GLN A 195 -8.98 3.63 15.86
C GLN A 195 -8.26 4.93 16.23
N HIS A 196 -7.34 5.40 15.39
CA HIS A 196 -6.58 6.62 15.61
C HIS A 196 -7.15 7.84 14.87
N LEU A 197 -8.20 7.66 14.06
CA LEU A 197 -8.73 8.75 13.23
C LEU A 197 -9.14 9.95 14.08
N GLY A 198 -8.44 11.07 13.87
CA GLY A 198 -8.75 12.36 14.44
C GLY A 198 -9.71 13.16 13.55
N ALA A 199 -10.07 14.34 14.04
CA ALA A 199 -10.84 15.30 13.26
C ALA A 199 -10.08 15.74 12.00
N ASN A 200 -10.81 16.04 10.93
CA ASN A 200 -10.22 16.62 9.73
C ASN A 200 -9.66 18.01 10.04
N VAL A 201 -8.43 18.25 9.58
CA VAL A 201 -7.79 19.56 9.67
C VAL A 201 -7.65 20.12 8.26
N GLU A 202 -8.18 21.32 8.05
CA GLU A 202 -8.02 22.02 6.78
C GLU A 202 -6.69 22.77 6.74
N ILE A 203 -5.93 22.58 5.66
CA ILE A 203 -4.69 23.31 5.40
C ILE A 203 -4.99 24.43 4.40
N PRO A 204 -4.80 25.70 4.80
CA PRO A 204 -4.96 26.85 3.93
C PRO A 204 -4.12 26.76 2.64
N GLU A 205 -4.69 27.12 1.49
CA GLU A 205 -4.01 27.01 0.20
C GLU A 205 -2.80 27.96 0.08
N ASN A 206 -2.80 29.09 0.78
CA ASN A 206 -1.65 30.01 0.83
C ASN A 206 -0.40 29.33 1.40
N GLU A 207 -0.54 28.49 2.43
CA GLU A 207 0.59 27.75 3.02
C GLU A 207 1.12 26.67 2.06
N VAL A 208 0.22 26.02 1.32
CA VAL A 208 0.61 25.07 0.26
C VAL A 208 1.35 25.80 -0.86
N GLN A 209 0.92 27.01 -1.23
CA GLN A 209 1.61 27.84 -2.22
C GLN A 209 3.00 28.26 -1.72
N GLN A 210 3.15 28.64 -0.45
CA GLN A 210 4.44 28.95 0.16
C GLN A 210 5.39 27.75 0.11
N LEU A 211 4.90 26.54 0.40
CA LEU A 211 5.66 25.31 0.22
C LEU A 211 6.13 25.14 -1.23
N ARG A 212 5.23 25.30 -2.21
CA ARG A 212 5.60 25.18 -3.64
C ARG A 212 6.62 26.23 -4.06
N GLN A 213 6.51 27.47 -3.57
CA GLN A 213 7.50 28.53 -3.83
C GLN A 213 8.87 28.15 -3.27
N TRP A 214 8.91 27.65 -2.03
CA TRP A 214 10.13 27.13 -1.44
C TRP A 214 10.74 26.00 -2.29
N CYS A 215 9.92 25.04 -2.74
CA CYS A 215 10.35 23.95 -3.61
C CYS A 215 10.95 24.44 -4.93
N LYS A 216 10.37 25.48 -5.55
CA LYS A 216 10.90 26.09 -6.78
C LYS A 216 12.29 26.68 -6.56
N GLY A 217 12.56 27.24 -5.38
CA GLY A 217 13.89 27.72 -4.99
C GLY A 217 14.94 26.62 -4.81
N GLN A 218 14.56 25.34 -4.87
CA GLN A 218 15.44 24.18 -4.74
C GLN A 218 15.77 23.54 -6.11
N GLU A 219 15.65 24.28 -7.22
CA GLU A 219 15.81 23.77 -8.59
C GLU A 219 17.16 23.10 -8.87
N THR A 220 18.21 23.45 -8.12
CA THR A 220 19.57 22.92 -8.30
C THR A 220 19.62 21.39 -8.18
N TYR A 221 18.80 20.78 -7.32
CA TYR A 221 18.73 19.32 -7.19
C TYR A 221 18.27 18.64 -8.48
N PHE A 222 17.39 19.27 -9.27
CA PHE A 222 16.84 18.71 -10.51
C PHE A 222 17.87 18.59 -11.63
N SER A 223 19.00 19.29 -11.54
CA SER A 223 20.12 19.11 -12.47
C SER A 223 20.89 17.81 -12.23
N ILE A 224 20.73 17.19 -11.05
CA ILE A 224 21.50 16.01 -10.64
C ILE A 224 20.80 14.73 -11.14
N ARG A 225 21.44 13.98 -12.04
CA ARG A 225 20.90 12.71 -12.57
C ARG A 225 20.47 11.74 -11.47
N LYS A 226 21.28 11.60 -10.41
CA LYS A 226 20.97 10.72 -9.27
C LYS A 226 19.70 11.13 -8.52
N PHE A 227 19.42 12.44 -8.43
CA PHE A 227 18.18 12.94 -7.86
C PHE A 227 16.98 12.56 -8.74
N ARG A 228 17.10 12.70 -10.07
CA ARG A 228 16.04 12.29 -11.00
C ARG A 228 15.76 10.79 -10.98
N MET A 229 16.80 9.96 -10.91
CA MET A 229 16.64 8.51 -10.73
C MET A 229 15.87 8.19 -9.45
N ARG A 230 16.17 8.88 -8.34
CA ARG A 230 15.45 8.70 -7.08
C ARG A 230 13.97 9.08 -7.19
N MET A 231 13.63 10.14 -7.93
CA MET A 231 12.21 10.48 -8.18
C MET A 231 11.49 9.31 -8.86
N SER A 232 12.12 8.69 -9.85
CA SER A 232 11.59 7.50 -10.54
C SER A 232 11.45 6.31 -9.59
N ASP A 233 12.45 6.05 -8.73
CA ASP A 233 12.40 4.96 -7.74
C ASP A 233 11.24 5.16 -6.74
N ILE A 234 10.99 6.40 -6.31
CA ILE A 234 9.87 6.73 -5.42
C ILE A 234 8.53 6.57 -6.16
N LEU A 235 8.46 6.98 -7.43
CA LEU A 235 7.25 6.87 -8.24
C LEU A 235 6.74 5.42 -8.28
N TRP A 236 7.65 4.45 -8.39
CA TRP A 236 7.30 3.03 -8.37
C TRP A 236 6.54 2.60 -7.11
N ASN A 237 6.80 3.21 -5.95
CA ASN A 237 6.09 2.90 -4.71
C ASN A 237 4.63 3.39 -4.71
N PHE A 238 4.20 4.12 -5.73
CA PHE A 238 2.80 4.55 -5.89
C PHE A 238 1.99 3.65 -6.83
N PHE A 239 2.64 2.82 -7.63
CA PHE A 239 1.93 1.92 -8.53
C PHE A 239 1.63 0.61 -7.82
N ASN A 240 0.34 0.32 -7.65
CA ASN A 240 -0.17 -0.87 -6.95
C ASN A 240 -0.24 -2.13 -7.85
N ASP A 241 0.68 -2.28 -8.82
CA ASP A 241 0.64 -3.40 -9.78
C ASP A 241 1.61 -4.54 -9.46
N GLU A 242 2.17 -4.52 -8.26
CA GLU A 242 3.14 -5.50 -7.76
C GLU A 242 2.66 -6.97 -7.82
N PRO A 243 1.38 -7.31 -7.56
CA PRO A 243 0.90 -8.69 -7.67
C PRO A 243 1.01 -9.26 -9.10
N SER A 244 1.00 -8.41 -10.13
CA SER A 244 1.07 -8.83 -11.53
C SER A 244 2.46 -8.70 -12.15
N ARG A 245 3.37 -7.96 -11.51
CA ARG A 245 4.70 -7.62 -12.05
C ARG A 245 5.52 -8.86 -12.44
N CYS A 246 5.38 -9.94 -11.66
CA CYS A 246 6.06 -11.21 -11.88
C CYS A 246 5.52 -12.02 -13.07
N TYR A 247 4.31 -11.72 -13.56
CA TYR A 247 3.68 -12.40 -14.69
C TYR A 247 3.97 -11.72 -16.02
N TYR A 248 4.15 -10.39 -16.01
CA TYR A 248 4.35 -9.60 -17.23
C TYR A 248 5.81 -9.52 -17.69
N THR A 249 6.77 -9.98 -16.88
CA THR A 249 8.20 -9.89 -17.21
C THR A 249 8.73 -11.03 -18.09
N TYR A 250 7.94 -12.07 -18.40
CA TYR A 250 8.37 -13.16 -19.29
C TYR A 250 7.30 -13.52 -20.33
N THR A 251 7.38 -12.91 -21.52
CA THR A 251 6.96 -13.53 -22.78
C THR A 251 7.66 -12.83 -23.95
N ARG A 252 8.91 -13.23 -24.22
CA ARG A 252 9.50 -13.12 -25.56
C ARG A 252 10.03 -14.50 -25.95
N SER A 253 9.61 -14.93 -27.14
CA SER A 253 10.00 -16.12 -27.89
C SER A 253 9.19 -17.39 -27.63
N GLY A 254 8.00 -17.50 -28.24
CA GLY A 254 7.58 -18.77 -28.85
C GLY A 254 6.25 -19.43 -28.48
N GLU A 255 5.46 -18.93 -27.53
CA GLU A 255 4.25 -19.65 -27.09
C GLU A 255 2.93 -19.06 -27.57
N VAL A 256 2.01 -19.97 -27.91
CA VAL A 256 0.70 -19.70 -28.53
C VAL A 256 -0.19 -18.90 -27.56
N PRO A 257 -0.62 -17.69 -27.94
CA PRO A 257 -1.40 -16.80 -27.08
C PRO A 257 -2.81 -17.36 -26.85
N THR A 258 -3.24 -17.39 -25.58
CA THR A 258 -4.66 -17.52 -25.25
C THR A 258 -5.32 -16.14 -25.34
N ILE A 259 -6.64 -16.09 -25.56
CA ILE A 259 -7.41 -14.85 -25.74
C ILE A 259 -7.25 -13.85 -24.57
N LEU A 260 -6.84 -14.31 -23.37
CA LEU A 260 -6.52 -13.46 -22.22
C LEU A 260 -5.14 -12.80 -22.27
N ALA A 261 -4.20 -13.32 -23.07
CA ALA A 261 -2.86 -12.75 -23.24
C ALA A 261 -2.89 -11.42 -24.01
N HIS A 262 -3.85 -11.24 -24.92
CA HIS A 262 -4.03 -9.98 -25.66
C HIS A 262 -4.60 -8.85 -24.80
N VAL A 263 -5.27 -9.16 -23.68
CA VAL A 263 -5.82 -8.14 -22.78
C VAL A 263 -4.76 -7.64 -21.78
N THR A 264 -3.70 -8.41 -21.53
CA THR A 264 -2.73 -8.11 -20.46
C THR A 264 -1.29 -7.79 -20.93
N GLN A 265 -0.88 -8.16 -22.15
CA GLN A 265 0.48 -7.83 -22.64
C GLN A 265 0.67 -6.35 -23.04
N SER A 266 -0.41 -5.59 -23.21
CA SER A 266 -0.38 -4.25 -23.83
C SER A 266 -0.76 -3.10 -22.90
N PHE A 267 -0.84 -3.30 -21.57
CA PHE A 267 -1.26 -2.25 -20.63
C PHE A 267 -0.46 -2.30 -19.31
N PRO A 268 0.25 -1.23 -18.88
CA PRO A 268 0.73 -0.09 -19.66
C PRO A 268 2.24 0.15 -19.42
N SER A 269 3.11 -0.71 -19.95
CA SER A 269 4.57 -0.48 -19.89
C SER A 269 4.98 0.86 -20.54
N ALA A 270 4.26 1.29 -21.58
CA ALA A 270 4.48 2.57 -22.25
C ALA A 270 4.05 3.79 -21.39
N TRP A 271 2.97 3.68 -20.60
CA TRP A 271 2.53 4.77 -19.72
C TRP A 271 3.53 4.99 -18.60
N ILE A 272 3.96 3.93 -17.92
CA ILE A 272 4.95 4.05 -16.84
C ILE A 272 6.27 4.57 -17.40
N SER A 273 6.72 4.05 -18.55
CA SER A 273 7.90 4.59 -19.25
C SER A 273 7.74 6.06 -19.61
N GLY A 274 6.54 6.50 -19.99
CA GLY A 274 6.21 7.90 -20.25
C GLY A 274 6.32 8.77 -18.99
N LEU A 275 5.75 8.33 -17.87
CA LEU A 275 5.86 9.04 -16.58
C LEU A 275 7.31 9.13 -16.08
N GLN A 276 8.10 8.07 -16.30
CA GLN A 276 9.53 8.08 -16.00
C GLN A 276 10.29 9.06 -16.90
N HIS A 277 9.97 9.09 -18.18
CA HIS A 277 10.56 10.04 -19.12
C HIS A 277 10.25 11.49 -18.71
N GLU A 278 9.01 11.79 -18.31
CA GLU A 278 8.64 13.09 -17.76
C GLU A 278 9.51 13.45 -16.54
N LEU A 279 9.61 12.57 -15.54
CA LEU A 279 10.47 12.77 -14.37
C LEU A 279 11.94 13.01 -14.72
N LEU A 280 12.45 12.35 -15.75
CA LEU A 280 13.86 12.43 -16.16
C LEU A 280 14.19 13.70 -16.95
N TYR A 281 13.26 14.23 -17.74
CA TYR A 281 13.58 15.27 -18.73
C TYR A 281 12.81 16.57 -18.56
N GLU A 282 11.71 16.58 -17.80
CA GLU A 282 10.91 17.79 -17.65
C GLU A 282 11.57 18.83 -16.72
N LYS A 283 11.18 20.09 -16.88
CA LYS A 283 11.66 21.23 -16.08
C LYS A 283 11.14 21.13 -14.64
N ALA A 284 11.96 21.59 -13.69
CA ALA A 284 11.65 21.53 -12.26
C ALA A 284 10.30 22.17 -11.90
N GLU A 285 9.99 23.34 -12.46
CA GLU A 285 8.72 24.04 -12.20
C GLU A 285 7.49 23.21 -12.60
N ASN A 286 7.55 22.54 -13.75
CA ASN A 286 6.45 21.70 -14.21
C ASN A 286 6.30 20.46 -13.33
N LEU A 287 7.42 19.84 -12.93
CA LEU A 287 7.41 18.68 -12.05
C LEU A 287 6.82 18.98 -10.67
N ILE A 288 7.11 20.16 -10.11
CA ILE A 288 6.56 20.61 -8.81
C ILE A 288 5.05 20.89 -8.90
N ASN A 289 4.57 21.39 -10.03
CA ASN A 289 3.16 21.73 -10.25
C ASN A 289 2.43 20.70 -11.12
N HIS A 290 2.97 19.48 -11.20
CA HIS A 290 2.49 18.50 -12.14
C HIS A 290 1.04 18.07 -11.84
N VAL A 291 0.24 17.90 -12.88
CA VAL A 291 -1.19 17.55 -12.75
C VAL A 291 -1.36 16.12 -12.23
N ASN A 292 -0.50 15.19 -12.66
CA ASN A 292 -0.45 13.85 -12.11
C ASN A 292 0.13 13.90 -10.68
N THR A 293 -0.72 13.61 -9.70
CA THR A 293 -0.38 13.66 -8.27
C THR A 293 0.70 12.65 -7.89
N HIS A 294 0.83 11.52 -8.58
CA HIS A 294 1.90 10.55 -8.31
C HIS A 294 3.28 11.11 -8.66
N ILE A 295 3.41 11.77 -9.81
CA ILE A 295 4.63 12.49 -10.19
C ILE A 295 4.94 13.56 -9.16
N GLN A 296 3.96 14.41 -8.84
CA GLN A 296 4.15 15.49 -7.88
C GLN A 296 4.58 14.96 -6.50
N ASN A 297 3.91 13.94 -5.97
CA ASN A 297 4.25 13.35 -4.67
C ASN A 297 5.68 12.76 -4.70
N ALA A 298 6.07 12.07 -5.77
CA ALA A 298 7.41 11.50 -5.91
C ALA A 298 8.49 12.60 -5.93
N VAL A 299 8.24 13.68 -6.66
CA VAL A 299 9.11 14.87 -6.73
C VAL A 299 9.28 15.50 -5.34
N LEU A 300 8.18 15.74 -4.64
CA LEU A 300 8.22 16.38 -3.31
C LEU A 300 8.92 15.50 -2.27
N ILE A 301 8.66 14.19 -2.24
CA ILE A 301 9.37 13.27 -1.33
C ILE A 301 10.86 13.27 -1.62
N ALA A 302 11.26 13.18 -2.90
CA ALA A 302 12.65 13.20 -3.29
C ALA A 302 13.33 14.51 -2.87
N LEU A 303 12.64 15.64 -3.03
CA LEU A 303 13.13 16.96 -2.68
C LEU A 303 13.38 17.09 -1.17
N PHE A 304 12.41 16.67 -0.35
CA PHE A 304 12.57 16.66 1.11
C PHE A 304 13.70 15.72 1.55
N GLU A 305 13.80 14.52 0.97
CA GLU A 305 14.90 13.60 1.22
C GLU A 305 16.27 14.24 0.89
N ALA A 306 16.38 14.93 -0.25
CA ALA A 306 17.62 15.59 -0.66
C ALA A 306 17.98 16.78 0.25
N HIS A 307 16.99 17.63 0.56
CA HIS A 307 17.16 18.77 1.47
C HIS A 307 17.63 18.32 2.85
N PHE A 308 16.93 17.36 3.45
CA PHE A 308 17.26 16.88 4.80
C PHE A 308 18.59 16.14 4.86
N LYS A 309 18.92 15.37 3.82
CA LYS A 309 20.22 14.73 3.73
C LYS A 309 21.36 15.75 3.64
N THR A 310 21.15 16.85 2.91
CA THR A 310 22.17 17.88 2.68
C THR A 310 22.36 18.80 3.89
N HIS A 311 21.27 19.25 4.50
CA HIS A 311 21.32 20.26 5.56
C HIS A 311 21.33 19.70 6.98
N TYR A 312 20.80 18.48 7.16
CA TYR A 312 20.64 17.87 8.49
C TYR A 312 21.30 16.50 8.62
N ASN A 313 21.84 15.94 7.52
CA ASN A 313 22.38 14.58 7.45
C ASN A 313 21.37 13.49 7.90
N ILE A 314 20.10 13.67 7.53
CA ILE A 314 19.00 12.77 7.90
C ILE A 314 18.40 12.14 6.65
N ALA A 315 18.19 10.83 6.70
CA ALA A 315 17.38 10.10 5.72
C ALA A 315 15.89 10.32 6.05
N TRP A 316 15.33 11.45 5.62
CA TRP A 316 14.01 11.94 6.03
C TRP A 316 12.90 10.92 5.82
N SER A 317 12.82 10.32 4.62
CA SER A 317 11.79 9.34 4.27
C SER A 317 11.84 8.09 5.16
N ARG A 318 13.00 7.72 5.71
CA ARG A 318 13.15 6.57 6.60
C ARG A 318 12.62 6.82 8.01
N TYR A 319 12.67 8.06 8.48
CA TYR A 319 12.39 8.39 9.88
C TYR A 319 11.18 9.30 10.10
N CYS A 320 10.70 9.98 9.06
CA CYS A 320 9.58 10.93 9.14
C CYS A 320 8.38 10.46 8.31
N MET A 321 8.55 9.41 7.50
CA MET A 321 7.52 8.86 6.64
C MET A 321 7.45 7.34 6.80
N CYS A 322 6.25 6.77 6.67
CA CYS A 322 6.04 5.34 6.62
C CYS A 322 5.06 5.01 5.48
N MET A 323 5.50 4.17 4.55
CA MET A 323 4.65 3.65 3.48
C MET A 323 3.78 2.50 4.00
N GLU A 324 2.64 2.28 3.37
CA GLU A 324 1.67 1.24 3.76
C GLU A 324 2.29 -0.15 3.93
N ASP A 325 3.21 -0.53 3.04
CA ASP A 325 3.94 -1.81 3.11
C ASP A 325 4.64 -2.05 4.46
N ASP A 326 5.04 -0.98 5.14
CA ASP A 326 5.88 -1.04 6.31
C ASP A 326 5.09 -0.97 7.61
N ILE A 327 3.88 -0.40 7.57
CA ILE A 327 3.06 -0.04 8.72
C ILE A 327 2.85 -1.24 9.66
N LEU A 328 2.43 -2.40 9.14
CA LEU A 328 2.14 -3.57 10.00
C LEU A 328 3.36 -4.01 10.84
N LYS A 329 4.58 -3.88 10.28
CA LYS A 329 5.82 -4.27 10.98
C LYS A 329 6.22 -3.26 12.04
N VAL A 330 6.05 -1.97 11.74
CA VAL A 330 6.53 -0.88 12.60
C VAL A 330 5.43 -0.28 13.47
N TYR A 331 4.20 -0.81 13.44
CA TYR A 331 3.05 -0.24 14.12
C TYR A 331 3.30 0.04 15.61
N ARG A 332 3.89 -0.92 16.34
CA ARG A 332 4.25 -0.73 17.76
C ARG A 332 5.25 0.43 17.96
N GLN A 333 6.18 0.61 17.01
CA GLN A 333 7.14 1.71 17.06
C GLN A 333 6.46 3.04 16.76
N LEU A 334 5.53 3.08 15.77
CA LEU A 334 4.74 4.26 15.41
C LEU A 334 3.98 4.84 16.61
N GLN A 335 3.49 4.00 17.52
CA GLN A 335 2.79 4.43 18.74
C GLN A 335 3.70 5.18 19.73
N THR A 336 5.01 4.99 19.65
CA THR A 336 6.00 5.53 20.60
C THR A 336 6.87 6.64 20.02
N VAL A 337 6.62 7.06 18.77
CA VAL A 337 7.44 8.07 18.09
C VAL A 337 7.26 9.45 18.75
N GLU A 338 8.38 10.12 19.01
CA GLU A 338 8.40 11.42 19.73
C GLU A 338 8.14 12.64 18.82
N HIS A 339 8.01 12.44 17.51
CA HIS A 339 7.76 13.46 16.51
C HIS A 339 6.61 13.05 15.58
N PRO A 340 5.94 13.99 14.90
CA PRO A 340 4.89 13.66 13.95
C PRO A 340 5.43 12.81 12.79
N MET A 341 4.61 11.89 12.29
CA MET A 341 4.95 10.95 11.21
C MET A 341 3.96 11.06 10.07
N ILE A 342 4.45 11.12 8.82
CA ILE A 342 3.60 11.05 7.63
C ILE A 342 3.39 9.57 7.26
N LEU A 343 2.14 9.11 7.22
CA LEU A 343 1.79 7.75 6.83
C LEU A 343 1.08 7.74 5.48
N LYS A 344 1.43 6.81 4.59
CA LYS A 344 0.61 6.50 3.41
C LYS A 344 -0.29 5.32 3.76
N ILE A 345 -1.61 5.51 3.71
CA ILE A 345 -2.59 4.48 4.03
C ILE A 345 -3.67 4.51 2.94
N TRP A 346 -3.93 3.37 2.30
CA TRP A 346 -4.93 3.24 1.23
C TRP A 346 -4.73 4.31 0.14
N GLY A 347 -3.49 4.52 -0.29
CA GLY A 347 -3.19 5.53 -1.31
C GLY A 347 -3.40 7.01 -0.91
N LYS A 348 -3.81 7.30 0.34
CA LYS A 348 -3.93 8.66 0.88
C LYS A 348 -2.82 8.93 1.90
N PHE A 349 -2.50 10.20 2.13
CA PHE A 349 -1.56 10.56 3.18
C PHE A 349 -2.30 10.92 4.46
N TYR A 350 -1.68 10.60 5.58
CA TYR A 350 -2.13 10.95 6.90
C TYR A 350 -0.92 11.46 7.70
N VAL A 351 -1.17 12.24 8.73
CA VAL A 351 -0.15 12.63 9.69
C VAL A 351 -0.56 12.08 11.05
N MET A 352 0.31 11.26 11.64
CA MET A 352 0.13 10.68 12.96
C MET A 352 0.94 11.47 13.99
N TRP A 353 0.27 11.91 15.06
CA TRP A 353 0.90 12.60 16.18
C TRP A 353 0.18 12.28 17.49
N GLN A 354 0.93 11.82 18.50
CA GLN A 354 0.40 11.48 19.83
C GLN A 354 -0.84 10.57 19.79
N GLY A 355 -0.83 9.56 18.90
CA GLY A 355 -1.94 8.61 18.75
C GLY A 355 -3.13 9.13 17.95
N ASN A 356 -3.10 10.37 17.47
CA ASN A 356 -4.12 10.95 16.57
C ASN A 356 -3.63 10.88 15.12
N LEU A 357 -4.51 10.48 14.22
CA LEU A 357 -4.26 10.30 12.79
C LEU A 357 -5.16 11.24 11.98
N VAL A 358 -4.56 12.23 11.33
CA VAL A 358 -5.29 13.25 10.56
C VAL A 358 -5.12 13.01 9.07
N LEU A 359 -6.23 12.97 8.34
CA LEU A 359 -6.24 12.77 6.89
C LEU A 359 -5.73 14.00 6.15
N MET A 360 -4.81 13.76 5.21
CA MET A 360 -4.22 14.76 4.32
C MET A 360 -4.25 14.21 2.89
N HIS A 361 -5.31 14.54 2.14
CA HIS A 361 -5.54 13.97 0.79
C HIS A 361 -4.37 14.12 -0.19
N ARG A 362 -3.47 15.10 0.03
CA ARG A 362 -2.27 15.33 -0.79
C ARG A 362 -1.02 15.38 0.08
N PHE A 363 0.10 14.92 -0.47
CA PHE A 363 1.38 14.93 0.23
C PHE A 363 1.84 16.34 0.63
N GLU A 364 1.62 17.34 -0.23
CA GLU A 364 1.95 18.74 0.08
C GLU A 364 1.23 19.25 1.33
N LYS A 365 -0.04 18.89 1.52
CA LYS A 365 -0.81 19.23 2.73
C LYS A 365 -0.29 18.47 3.94
N ALA A 366 0.08 17.20 3.78
CA ALA A 366 0.70 16.41 4.84
C ALA A 366 2.03 17.02 5.32
N ILE A 367 2.86 17.52 4.40
CA ILE A 367 4.12 18.21 4.71
C ILE A 367 3.87 19.51 5.48
N VAL A 368 2.95 20.35 5.00
CA VAL A 368 2.60 21.60 5.70
C VAL A 368 2.13 21.31 7.12
N TYR A 369 1.20 20.37 7.28
CA TYR A 369 0.69 19.99 8.59
C TYR A 369 1.78 19.38 9.49
N TRP A 370 2.66 18.55 8.94
CA TRP A 370 3.80 17.99 9.65
C TRP A 370 4.76 19.09 10.16
N LEU A 371 5.06 20.10 9.34
CA LEU A 371 5.89 21.24 9.73
C LEU A 371 5.20 22.09 10.82
N LYS A 372 3.87 22.29 10.73
CA LYS A 372 3.09 22.98 11.78
C LYS A 372 3.19 22.27 13.12
N LEU A 373 2.95 20.96 13.16
CA LEU A 373 3.06 20.18 14.38
C LEU A 373 4.47 20.26 14.99
N LEU A 374 5.51 20.23 14.15
CA LEU A 374 6.88 20.43 14.63
C LEU A 374 7.09 21.82 15.22
N LYS A 375 6.57 22.87 14.58
CA LYS A 375 6.69 24.26 15.04
C LYS A 375 5.99 24.45 16.39
N GLU A 376 4.75 23.98 16.50
CA GLU A 376 3.86 24.23 17.63
C GLU A 376 4.13 23.31 18.83
N HIS A 377 4.49 22.05 18.59
CA HIS A 377 4.58 21.03 19.64
C HIS A 377 5.99 20.49 19.86
N CYS A 378 6.91 20.67 18.91
CA CYS A 378 8.28 20.13 19.01
C CYS A 378 9.36 21.22 19.02
N ASN A 379 9.00 22.49 19.27
CA ASN A 379 9.93 23.63 19.23
C ASN A 379 10.78 23.64 17.94
N ALA A 380 10.14 23.35 16.81
CA ALA A 380 10.77 23.22 15.50
C ALA A 380 11.96 22.25 15.47
N SER A 381 11.96 21.23 16.33
CA SER A 381 13.06 20.28 16.49
C SER A 381 12.64 18.85 16.17
N LEU A 382 13.50 18.13 15.47
CA LEU A 382 13.35 16.70 15.20
C LEU A 382 14.31 15.90 16.08
N PHE A 383 13.86 14.76 16.63
CA PHE A 383 14.61 13.92 17.58
C PHE A 383 15.21 14.71 18.78
N ARG A 384 14.59 15.83 19.15
CA ARG A 384 15.01 16.79 20.18
C ARG A 384 16.33 17.53 19.93
N ASN A 385 17.12 17.15 18.92
CA ASN A 385 18.46 17.70 18.70
C ASN A 385 18.68 18.32 17.32
N VAL A 386 17.80 18.08 16.35
CA VAL A 386 17.91 18.64 14.99
C VAL A 386 16.99 19.85 14.88
N ASN A 387 17.58 21.06 14.84
CA ASN A 387 16.82 22.30 14.73
C ASN A 387 16.38 22.56 13.27
N LEU A 388 15.08 22.51 13.03
CA LEU A 388 14.43 22.76 11.74
C LEU A 388 13.85 24.17 11.60
N SER A 389 14.03 25.06 12.60
CA SER A 389 13.42 26.41 12.63
C SER A 389 13.65 27.21 11.36
N ASN A 390 14.87 27.17 10.79
CA ASN A 390 15.16 27.88 9.55
C ASN A 390 14.38 27.32 8.35
N THR A 391 14.27 25.99 8.22
CA THR A 391 13.48 25.37 7.14
C THR A 391 12.00 25.66 7.34
N ILE A 392 11.48 25.49 8.55
CA ILE A 392 10.09 25.76 8.89
C ILE A 392 9.74 27.23 8.62
N ASN A 393 10.54 28.20 9.06
CA ASN A 393 10.25 29.62 8.87
C ASN A 393 10.38 30.09 7.40
N ARG A 394 11.14 29.37 6.57
CA ARG A 394 11.19 29.62 5.12
C ARG A 394 9.97 29.10 4.37
N ILE A 395 9.40 27.99 4.85
CA ILE A 395 8.23 27.35 4.24
C ILE A 395 6.92 27.95 4.78
N LEU A 396 6.88 28.20 6.09
CA LEU A 396 5.75 28.71 6.86
C LEU A 396 6.20 29.97 7.64
N PRO A 397 6.44 31.09 6.93
CA PRO A 397 6.79 32.35 7.58
C PRO A 397 5.70 32.76 8.57
N GLU A 398 6.09 33.46 9.63
CA GLU A 398 5.12 34.06 10.53
C GLU A 398 4.24 35.05 9.75
N GLU A 399 2.94 35.05 10.04
CA GLU A 399 2.06 36.09 9.54
C GLU A 399 2.60 37.43 10.02
N ARG A 400 3.20 38.20 9.11
CA ARG A 400 3.49 39.60 9.40
C ARG A 400 2.12 40.24 9.67
N GLY A 401 1.88 40.61 10.92
CA GLY A 401 0.79 41.53 11.25
C GLY A 401 0.86 42.75 10.33
N PRO A 402 -0.25 43.47 10.09
CA PRO A 402 -0.23 44.63 9.21
C PRO A 402 0.92 45.53 9.63
N GLU A 403 1.86 45.77 8.71
CA GLU A 403 2.95 46.73 8.91
C GLU A 403 2.26 48.02 9.35
N LYS A 404 2.51 48.43 10.61
CA LYS A 404 2.24 49.80 11.00
C LYS A 404 3.07 50.63 10.03
N THR A 405 2.42 51.25 9.07
CA THR A 405 2.99 52.36 8.32
C THR A 405 3.37 53.41 9.35
N ASP A 406 4.62 53.38 9.80
CA ASP A 406 5.25 54.52 10.46
C ASP A 406 5.32 55.63 9.41
N ASN A 407 4.24 56.41 9.33
CA ASN A 407 4.18 57.67 8.59
C ASN A 407 4.91 58.79 9.37
N ASP A 408 6.04 58.47 10.00
CA ASP A 408 6.96 59.48 10.55
C ASP A 408 8.00 59.82 9.49
N ILE A 409 7.52 60.36 8.36
CA ILE A 409 8.35 61.16 7.47
C ILE A 409 8.47 62.53 8.14
N PHE A 410 9.62 62.80 8.75
CA PHE A 410 10.01 64.16 9.14
C PHE A 410 10.11 65.01 7.87
N GLU A 411 9.13 65.88 7.64
CA GLU A 411 9.29 67.02 6.75
C GLU A 411 10.31 67.98 7.38
N ILE A 412 11.52 68.01 6.83
CA ILE A 412 12.46 69.11 7.04
C ILE A 412 11.96 70.26 6.16
N SER A 413 11.36 71.27 6.79
CA SER A 413 11.09 72.55 6.16
C SER A 413 12.39 73.34 6.06
N LEU A 414 12.78 73.71 4.84
CA LEU A 414 13.79 74.73 4.54
C LEU A 414 13.14 76.10 4.39
#